data_AF-A0A962K9N1-F1
#
_entry.id   AF-A0A962K9N1-F1
#
_cell.length_a   1.000
_cell.length_b   1.000
_cell.length_c   1.000
_cell.angle_alpha   90.00
_cell.angle_beta   90.00
_cell.angle_gamma   90.00
#
_symmetry.space_group_name_H-M   'P 1'
#
loop_
_entity.id
_entity.type
_entity.pdbx_description
1 polymer ?
#
loop_
_entity_poly.entity_id
_entity_poly.type
_entity_poly.pdbx_seq_one_letter_code
_entity_poly.pdbx_strand_id
1 'polypeptide(L)'
;LEMPNRGWESILKEAVALASKLNLAVVYEEAIMAFLPDDQILPPENLPYWQDIKKSLKARTTSTFPKTLKQFKALMEPKFDLLLAKYVFVGGLEMPERKGIYSAYSRKIGDIDQFIEVIYRLEDVYDGFTFIIRASISHKEVKYIYEQFEFYKPKPLAITILISSAIDLPPTDGIINNIESAEKFINYLQKQLLPVLNQISSVIAVDNFIQSGHPYTSFPTHGFHAPMRIIFARLANNPKYDKLITQLERDMNWGANDEFRATEWPKLLKYLQKVESLESND
;
A
#
# COMPACT_ATOMS: atom_id res chain seq x y z
N LEU A 1 -3.97 1.98 31.04
CA LEU A 1 -3.61 3.18 30.24
C LEU A 1 -4.09 2.94 28.82
N GLU A 2 -4.77 3.91 28.21
CA GLU A 2 -5.06 3.87 26.77
C GLU A 2 -3.82 4.36 26.03
N MET A 3 -3.27 3.52 25.16
CA MET A 3 -2.02 3.78 24.46
C MET A 3 -2.29 4.03 22.97
N PRO A 4 -1.42 4.76 22.26
CA PRO A 4 -1.54 4.85 20.81
C PRO A 4 -1.34 3.46 20.19
N ASN A 5 -2.09 3.17 19.11
CA ASN A 5 -1.98 1.91 18.37
C ASN A 5 -0.55 1.56 17.87
N ARG A 6 0.41 2.51 17.91
CA ARG A 6 1.83 2.33 17.55
C ARG A 6 2.72 3.24 18.40
N GLY A 7 3.96 2.83 18.65
CA GLY A 7 4.94 3.60 19.44
C GLY A 7 4.64 3.65 20.94
N TRP A 8 3.74 2.80 21.43
CA TRP A 8 3.36 2.74 22.83
C TRP A 8 4.48 2.22 23.72
N GLU A 9 5.44 1.47 23.18
CA GLU A 9 6.49 0.78 23.92
C GLU A 9 7.42 1.76 24.65
N SER A 10 7.79 2.87 24.01
CA SER A 10 8.61 3.91 24.64
C SER A 10 7.83 4.66 25.72
N ILE A 11 6.55 4.95 25.46
CA ILE A 11 5.65 5.62 26.41
C ILE A 11 5.43 4.72 27.62
N LEU A 12 5.17 3.42 27.39
CA LEU A 12 4.99 2.43 28.44
C LEU A 12 6.26 2.28 29.28
N LYS A 13 7.45 2.25 28.66
CA LYS A 13 8.72 2.20 29.40
C LYS A 13 8.89 3.40 30.33
N GLU A 14 8.58 4.60 29.86
CA GLU A 14 8.64 5.80 30.69
C GLU A 14 7.56 5.81 31.78
N ALA A 15 6.34 5.41 31.45
CA ALA A 15 5.22 5.31 32.39
C ALA A 15 5.50 4.29 33.51
N VAL A 16 6.02 3.11 33.18
CA VAL A 16 6.42 2.07 34.16
C VAL A 16 7.54 2.59 35.06
N ALA A 17 8.55 3.25 34.49
CA ALA A 17 9.65 3.82 35.27
C ALA A 17 9.18 4.94 36.22
N LEU A 18 8.20 5.75 35.80
CA LEU A 18 7.60 6.77 36.65
C LEU A 18 6.71 6.16 37.73
N ALA A 19 5.88 5.18 37.39
CA ALA A 19 4.98 4.52 38.32
C ALA A 19 5.74 3.76 39.42
N SER A 20 6.82 3.06 39.08
CA SER A 20 7.71 2.41 40.05
C SER A 20 8.25 3.43 41.08
N LYS A 21 8.70 4.62 40.65
CA LYS A 21 9.14 5.71 41.55
C LYS A 21 8.02 6.24 42.46
N LEU A 22 6.77 6.16 42.01
CA LEU A 22 5.59 6.63 42.74
C LEU A 22 4.90 5.51 43.54
N ASN A 23 5.49 4.31 43.57
CA ASN A 23 4.91 3.12 44.18
C ASN A 23 3.51 2.74 43.63
N LEU A 24 3.32 2.91 42.32
CA LEU A 24 2.09 2.64 41.60
C LEU A 24 2.25 1.45 40.65
N ALA A 25 1.16 0.69 40.47
CA ALA A 25 1.08 -0.33 39.44
C ALA A 25 0.62 0.26 38.11
N VAL A 26 1.16 -0.23 37.00
CA VAL A 26 0.70 0.10 35.64
C VAL A 26 0.07 -1.14 35.04
N VAL A 27 -1.18 -1.03 34.63
CA VAL A 27 -1.85 -2.08 33.84
C VAL A 27 -2.00 -1.62 32.41
N TYR A 28 -1.51 -2.44 31.49
CA TYR A 28 -1.66 -2.29 30.06
C TYR A 28 -2.45 -3.48 29.51
N GLU A 29 -3.75 -3.24 29.31
CA GLU A 29 -4.74 -4.27 29.01
C GLU A 29 -4.53 -4.90 27.62
N GLU A 30 -4.14 -4.09 26.63
CA GLU A 30 -3.96 -4.53 25.24
C GLU A 30 -2.83 -5.57 25.09
N ALA A 31 -1.79 -5.48 25.92
CA ALA A 31 -0.72 -6.47 25.96
C ALA A 31 -0.84 -7.44 27.14
N ILE A 32 -1.95 -7.40 27.89
CA ILE A 32 -2.23 -8.26 29.06
C ILE A 32 -1.02 -8.26 30.03
N MET A 33 -0.54 -7.06 30.36
CA MET A 33 0.61 -6.88 31.26
C MET A 33 0.27 -5.95 32.42
N ALA A 34 0.68 -6.33 33.63
CA ALA A 34 0.72 -5.48 34.79
C ALA A 34 2.16 -5.35 35.31
N PHE A 35 2.59 -4.13 35.59
CA PHE A 35 3.88 -3.79 36.17
C PHE A 35 3.65 -3.35 37.60
N LEU A 36 4.20 -4.08 38.56
CA LEU A 36 4.06 -3.78 39.98
C LEU A 36 5.18 -2.85 40.47
N PRO A 37 4.99 -2.16 41.61
CA PRO A 37 5.99 -1.24 42.16
C PRO A 37 7.34 -1.86 42.51
N ASP A 38 7.37 -3.17 42.76
CA ASP A 38 8.56 -3.95 43.10
C ASP A 38 9.26 -4.54 41.86
N ASP A 39 9.02 -3.94 40.69
CA ASP A 39 9.50 -4.37 39.37
C ASP A 39 9.01 -5.76 38.93
N GLN A 40 8.05 -6.37 39.63
CA GLN A 40 7.40 -7.59 39.16
C GLN A 40 6.50 -7.32 37.96
N ILE A 41 6.39 -8.33 37.09
CA ILE A 41 5.56 -8.29 35.89
C ILE A 41 4.59 -9.46 35.93
N LEU A 42 3.31 -9.15 35.74
CA LEU A 42 2.25 -10.13 35.68
C LEU A 42 1.57 -10.14 34.31
N PRO A 43 1.26 -11.32 33.78
CA PRO A 43 1.70 -12.61 34.30
C PRO A 43 3.21 -12.83 34.03
N PRO A 44 3.94 -13.62 34.86
CA PRO A 44 5.40 -13.74 34.78
C PRO A 44 5.95 -14.17 33.41
N GLU A 45 5.16 -14.90 32.62
CA GLU A 45 5.46 -15.29 31.24
C GLU A 45 5.65 -14.11 30.28
N ASN A 46 5.20 -12.91 30.63
CA ASN A 46 5.41 -11.69 29.84
C ASN A 46 6.75 -11.00 30.13
N LEU A 47 7.51 -11.47 31.12
CA LEU A 47 8.83 -10.92 31.44
C LEU A 47 9.82 -11.00 30.26
N PRO A 48 9.96 -12.12 29.53
CA PRO A 48 10.82 -12.18 28.34
C PRO A 48 10.40 -11.18 27.26
N TYR A 49 9.10 -11.07 26.97
CA TYR A 49 8.57 -10.12 26.00
C TYR A 49 8.92 -8.67 26.37
N TRP A 50 8.77 -8.32 27.66
CA TRP A 50 9.16 -6.99 28.14
C TRP A 50 10.67 -6.74 28.08
N GLN A 51 11.49 -7.76 28.38
CA GLN A 51 12.95 -7.66 28.25
C GLN A 51 13.36 -7.44 26.80
N ASP A 52 12.71 -8.10 25.85
CA ASP A 52 12.95 -7.90 24.42
C ASP A 52 12.58 -6.48 23.97
N ILE A 53 11.45 -5.94 24.44
CA ILE A 53 11.08 -4.53 24.22
C ILE A 53 12.19 -3.60 24.75
N LYS A 54 12.65 -3.80 25.99
CA LYS A 54 13.73 -2.96 26.57
C LYS A 54 15.03 -3.07 25.77
N LYS A 55 15.38 -4.27 25.32
CA LYS A 55 16.60 -4.55 24.55
C LYS A 55 16.53 -3.89 23.17
N SER A 56 15.40 -4.00 22.48
CA SER A 56 15.09 -3.29 21.22
C SER A 56 15.23 -1.77 21.41
N LEU A 57 14.54 -1.20 22.41
CA LEU A 57 14.62 0.23 22.70
C LEU A 57 16.06 0.70 23.04
N LYS A 58 16.88 -0.15 23.68
CA LYS A 58 18.28 0.17 23.98
C LYS A 58 19.16 0.09 22.73
N ALA A 59 19.00 -0.94 21.90
CA ALA A 59 19.72 -1.08 20.63
C ALA A 59 19.46 0.13 19.70
N ARG A 60 18.21 0.63 19.67
CA ARG A 60 17.86 1.90 19.02
C ARG A 60 18.70 3.06 19.53
N THR A 61 18.86 3.23 20.85
CA THR A 61 19.62 4.37 21.39
C THR A 61 21.10 4.37 20.97
N THR A 62 21.68 3.21 20.65
CA THR A 62 23.10 3.09 20.25
C THR A 62 23.36 3.01 18.74
N SER A 63 22.31 2.81 17.93
CA SER A 63 22.44 2.70 16.46
C SER A 63 22.67 4.05 15.78
N THR A 64 23.49 4.05 14.72
CA THR A 64 23.64 5.17 13.76
C THR A 64 22.57 5.14 12.65
N PHE A 65 21.78 4.06 12.59
CA PHE A 65 20.63 3.95 11.71
C PHE A 65 19.47 4.83 12.22
N PRO A 66 18.54 5.27 11.35
CA PRO A 66 17.39 6.08 11.75
C PRO A 66 16.60 5.49 12.93
N LYS A 67 16.10 6.36 13.81
CA LYS A 67 15.29 5.98 14.98
C LYS A 67 13.86 6.51 14.91
N THR A 68 13.61 7.45 14.00
CA THR A 68 12.31 8.07 13.78
C THR A 68 11.94 7.95 12.31
N LEU A 69 10.64 7.98 12.01
CA LEU A 69 10.17 7.99 10.62
C LEU A 69 10.71 9.19 9.82
N LYS A 70 10.90 10.34 10.45
CA LYS A 70 11.48 11.53 9.80
C LYS A 70 12.93 11.29 9.37
N GLN A 71 13.75 10.72 10.26
CA GLN A 71 15.13 10.35 9.92
C GLN A 71 15.18 9.25 8.86
N PHE A 72 14.28 8.26 8.94
CA PHE A 72 14.24 7.17 7.97
C PHE A 72 13.79 7.66 6.58
N LYS A 73 12.82 8.58 6.53
CA LYS A 73 12.46 9.29 5.31
C LYS A 73 13.64 10.07 4.74
N ALA A 74 14.36 10.83 5.55
CA ALA A 74 15.55 11.57 5.10
C ALA A 74 16.65 10.63 4.54
N LEU A 75 16.77 9.42 5.06
CA LEU A 75 17.69 8.40 4.55
C LEU A 75 17.23 7.81 3.19
N MET A 76 15.93 7.51 3.07
CA MET A 76 15.40 6.69 1.98
C MET A 76 14.84 7.48 0.80
N GLU A 77 14.27 8.66 1.04
CA GLU A 77 13.69 9.49 -0.03
C GLU A 77 14.69 9.82 -1.15
N PRO A 78 15.94 10.28 -0.87
CA PRO A 78 16.91 10.52 -1.94
C PRO A 78 17.24 9.26 -2.76
N LYS A 79 17.14 8.06 -2.17
CA LYS A 79 17.35 6.79 -2.88
C LYS A 79 16.18 6.49 -3.81
N PHE A 80 14.95 6.77 -3.37
CA PHE A 80 13.77 6.67 -4.22
C PHE A 80 13.80 7.71 -5.34
N ASP A 81 14.12 8.97 -5.05
CA ASP A 81 14.27 10.03 -6.05
C ASP A 81 15.24 9.61 -7.15
N LEU A 82 16.44 9.16 -6.77
CA LEU A 82 17.46 8.72 -7.72
C LEU A 82 17.02 7.48 -8.53
N LEU A 83 16.37 6.51 -7.89
CA LEU A 83 15.90 5.30 -8.56
C LEU A 83 14.79 5.62 -9.55
N LEU A 84 13.78 6.37 -9.12
CA LEU A 84 12.55 6.65 -9.85
C LEU A 84 12.77 7.67 -10.97
N ALA A 85 13.71 8.61 -10.81
CA ALA A 85 14.12 9.52 -11.88
C ALA A 85 14.62 8.78 -13.13
N LYS A 86 15.28 7.62 -13.00
CA LYS A 86 15.71 6.77 -14.13
C LYS A 86 14.53 6.26 -14.97
N TYR A 87 13.35 6.22 -14.38
CA TYR A 87 12.09 5.79 -15.00
C TYR A 87 11.16 6.99 -15.28
N VAL A 88 11.69 8.22 -15.22
CA VAL A 88 10.98 9.48 -15.52
C VAL A 88 9.82 9.77 -14.56
N PHE A 89 9.89 9.23 -13.34
CA PHE A 89 9.00 9.65 -12.27
C PHE A 89 9.49 10.95 -11.63
N VAL A 90 8.53 11.83 -11.33
CA VAL A 90 8.73 13.10 -10.64
C VAL A 90 8.12 12.98 -9.24
N GLY A 91 8.90 13.33 -8.21
CA GLY A 91 8.47 13.33 -6.82
C GLY A 91 7.70 14.59 -6.42
N GLY A 92 7.30 14.64 -5.14
CA GLY A 92 6.60 15.80 -4.57
C GLY A 92 5.10 15.84 -4.86
N LEU A 93 4.51 14.73 -5.28
CA LEU A 93 3.06 14.66 -5.49
C LEU A 93 2.33 14.71 -4.15
N GLU A 94 1.38 15.63 -4.02
CA GLU A 94 0.45 15.63 -2.89
C GLU A 94 -0.69 14.64 -3.15
N MET A 95 -0.82 13.64 -2.27
CA MET A 95 -1.87 12.64 -2.37
C MET A 95 -3.08 13.08 -1.54
N PRO A 96 -4.29 13.06 -2.12
CA PRO A 96 -5.51 13.43 -1.39
C PRO A 96 -5.67 12.58 -0.13
N GLU A 97 -6.13 13.22 0.95
CA GLU A 97 -6.58 12.55 2.18
C GLU A 97 -5.49 11.70 2.88
N ARG A 98 -4.21 11.95 2.53
CA ARG A 98 -3.13 11.12 3.04
C ARG A 98 -2.71 11.49 4.46
N LYS A 99 -2.76 10.49 5.35
CA LYS A 99 -2.25 10.59 6.73
C LYS A 99 -0.90 9.90 6.85
N GLY A 100 -0.04 10.46 7.71
CA GLY A 100 1.28 9.91 8.04
C GLY A 100 2.42 10.45 7.18
N ILE A 101 3.60 9.82 7.31
CA ILE A 101 4.80 10.19 6.56
C ILE A 101 4.84 9.35 5.28
N TYR A 102 4.89 10.02 4.13
CA TYR A 102 4.90 9.39 2.82
C TYR A 102 5.79 10.16 1.82
N SER A 103 6.06 9.51 0.70
CA SER A 103 6.57 10.12 -0.53
C SER A 103 5.69 9.61 -1.68
N ALA A 104 5.36 10.48 -2.62
CA ALA A 104 4.60 10.09 -3.79
C ALA A 104 5.21 10.66 -5.06
N TYR A 105 5.11 9.87 -6.11
CA TYR A 105 5.75 10.09 -7.39
C TYR A 105 4.75 9.84 -8.50
N SER A 106 4.86 10.61 -9.58
CA SER A 106 4.05 10.41 -10.78
C SER A 106 4.89 10.47 -12.03
N ARG A 107 4.45 9.74 -13.07
CA ARG A 107 4.90 9.97 -14.44
C ARG A 107 3.73 9.85 -15.39
N LYS A 108 3.91 10.40 -16.58
CA LYS A 108 2.97 10.25 -17.70
C LYS A 108 3.67 9.57 -18.87
N ILE A 109 3.04 8.55 -19.43
CA ILE A 109 3.50 7.82 -20.63
C ILE A 109 2.32 7.80 -21.61
N GLY A 110 2.38 8.66 -22.64
CA GLY A 110 1.23 8.86 -23.53
C GLY A 110 0.00 9.32 -22.72
N ASP A 111 -1.10 8.58 -22.83
CA ASP A 111 -2.35 8.82 -22.11
C ASP A 111 -2.47 8.08 -20.76
N ILE A 112 -1.40 7.41 -20.34
CA ILE A 112 -1.32 6.70 -19.06
C ILE A 112 -0.61 7.57 -18.03
N ASP A 113 -1.30 7.84 -16.93
CA ASP A 113 -0.70 8.39 -15.72
C ASP A 113 -0.39 7.25 -14.75
N GLN A 114 0.85 7.17 -14.29
CA GLN A 114 1.28 6.21 -13.28
C GLN A 114 1.71 6.93 -12.00
N PHE A 115 1.32 6.37 -10.86
CA PHE A 115 1.64 6.88 -9.55
C PHE A 115 2.35 5.79 -8.73
N ILE A 116 3.33 6.18 -7.94
CA ILE A 116 3.92 5.34 -6.90
C ILE A 116 3.83 6.09 -5.58
N GLU A 117 3.22 5.46 -4.60
CA GLU A 117 3.13 5.95 -3.23
C GLU A 117 3.95 5.04 -2.31
N VAL A 118 4.82 5.64 -1.51
CA VAL A 118 5.64 4.98 -0.50
C VAL A 118 5.29 5.52 0.87
N ILE A 119 4.71 4.67 1.72
CA ILE A 119 4.29 5.05 3.07
C ILE A 119 5.26 4.45 4.06
N TYR A 120 5.84 5.31 4.89
CA TYR A 120 6.84 4.93 5.88
C TYR A 120 6.14 4.43 7.14
N ARG A 121 6.57 3.27 7.64
CA ARG A 121 6.10 2.71 8.92
C ARG A 121 7.28 2.40 9.84
N LEU A 122 7.06 2.65 11.12
CA LEU A 122 7.94 2.18 12.18
C LEU A 122 7.31 0.90 12.74
N GLU A 123 8.10 -0.16 12.84
CA GLU A 123 7.72 -1.43 13.46
C GLU A 123 8.49 -1.57 14.77
N ASP A 124 7.82 -1.28 15.88
CA ASP A 124 8.43 -1.22 17.21
C ASP A 124 8.87 -2.61 17.72
N VAL A 125 8.06 -3.64 17.46
CA VAL A 125 8.34 -5.04 17.83
C VAL A 125 9.63 -5.56 17.18
N TYR A 126 9.91 -5.18 15.93
CA TYR A 126 11.02 -5.71 15.14
C TYR A 126 12.25 -4.81 15.10
N ASP A 127 12.24 -3.72 15.86
CA ASP A 127 13.31 -2.73 15.86
C ASP A 127 13.68 -2.23 14.44
N GLY A 128 12.69 -1.83 13.65
CA GLY A 128 12.98 -1.39 12.28
C GLY A 128 11.83 -0.68 11.59
N PHE A 129 11.96 -0.53 10.29
CA PHE A 129 11.01 0.17 9.44
C PHE A 129 10.45 -0.73 8.37
N THR A 130 9.25 -0.43 7.89
CA THR A 130 8.68 -1.06 6.71
C THR A 130 8.11 -0.02 5.77
N PHE A 131 7.77 -0.47 4.56
CA PHE A 131 7.02 0.32 3.60
C PHE A 131 5.67 -0.33 3.29
N ILE A 132 4.65 0.50 3.09
CA ILE A 132 3.52 0.14 2.23
C ILE A 132 3.77 0.83 0.90
N ILE A 133 3.86 0.06 -0.18
CA ILE A 133 4.01 0.59 -1.53
C ILE A 133 2.76 0.27 -2.33
N ARG A 134 2.23 1.32 -2.95
CA ARG A 134 1.13 1.24 -3.89
C ARG A 134 1.58 1.85 -5.20
N ALA A 135 1.35 1.15 -6.30
CA ALA A 135 1.34 1.78 -7.61
C ALA A 135 -0.11 2.01 -8.02
N SER A 136 -0.36 2.98 -8.87
CA SER A 136 -1.67 3.20 -9.44
C SER A 136 -1.57 3.64 -10.88
N ILE A 137 -2.54 3.23 -11.69
CA ILE A 137 -2.57 3.50 -13.12
C ILE A 137 -3.91 4.13 -13.47
N SER A 138 -3.86 5.30 -14.10
CA SER A 138 -5.00 6.04 -14.61
C SER A 138 -4.88 6.22 -16.11
N HIS A 139 -6.03 6.24 -16.79
CA HIS A 139 -6.15 6.59 -18.21
C HIS A 139 -7.29 7.59 -18.37
N LYS A 140 -7.06 8.66 -19.12
CA LYS A 140 -8.00 9.79 -19.23
C LYS A 140 -9.40 9.34 -19.67
N GLU A 141 -9.49 8.49 -20.70
CA GLU A 141 -10.78 8.03 -21.22
C GLU A 141 -11.47 7.05 -20.27
N VAL A 142 -10.70 6.20 -19.58
CA VAL A 142 -11.27 5.29 -18.59
C VAL A 142 -11.90 6.09 -17.46
N LYS A 143 -11.19 7.13 -17.01
CA LYS A 143 -11.70 8.07 -16.00
C LYS A 143 -12.99 8.73 -16.48
N TYR A 144 -12.99 9.28 -17.69
CA TYR A 144 -14.15 9.96 -18.27
C TYR A 144 -15.39 9.05 -18.33
N ILE A 145 -15.21 7.81 -18.80
CA ILE A 145 -16.31 6.82 -18.86
C ILE A 145 -16.76 6.46 -17.44
N TYR A 146 -15.84 6.14 -16.54
CA TYR A 146 -16.15 5.74 -15.17
C TYR A 146 -16.95 6.80 -14.41
N GLU A 147 -16.64 8.08 -14.63
CA GLU A 147 -17.30 9.21 -13.97
C GLU A 147 -18.77 9.38 -14.34
N GLN A 148 -19.24 8.75 -15.43
CA GLN A 148 -20.66 8.77 -15.86
C GLN A 148 -21.56 7.87 -15.01
N PHE A 149 -20.98 7.10 -14.09
CA PHE A 149 -21.69 6.10 -13.27
C PHE A 149 -21.52 6.40 -11.79
N GLU A 150 -22.45 5.86 -10.99
CA GLU A 150 -22.50 6.07 -9.54
C GLU A 150 -21.61 5.10 -8.74
N PHE A 151 -20.69 4.38 -9.40
CA PHE A 151 -19.72 3.54 -8.72
C PHE A 151 -18.84 4.35 -7.74
N TYR A 152 -18.33 3.68 -6.70
CA TYR A 152 -17.36 4.21 -5.76
C TYR A 152 -16.13 4.79 -6.48
N LYS A 153 -15.81 6.05 -6.15
CA LYS A 153 -14.75 6.82 -6.81
C LYS A 153 -13.51 6.88 -5.91
N PRO A 154 -12.53 5.95 -6.06
CA PRO A 154 -11.27 6.06 -5.34
C PRO A 154 -10.56 7.37 -5.72
N LYS A 155 -9.75 7.88 -4.78
CA LYS A 155 -8.90 9.06 -4.99
C LYS A 155 -7.43 8.65 -4.89
N PRO A 156 -6.64 8.75 -5.98
CA PRO A 156 -7.04 9.10 -7.35
C PRO A 156 -7.91 8.02 -8.02
N LEU A 157 -8.68 8.42 -9.05
CA LEU A 157 -9.51 7.49 -9.82
C LEU A 157 -8.64 6.64 -10.75
N ALA A 158 -8.08 5.57 -10.19
CA ALA A 158 -7.06 4.74 -10.81
C ALA A 158 -7.20 3.28 -10.39
N ILE A 159 -6.68 2.37 -11.20
CA ILE A 159 -6.47 0.97 -10.76
C ILE A 159 -5.29 0.96 -9.80
N THR A 160 -5.51 0.43 -8.59
CA THR A 160 -4.46 0.28 -7.58
C THR A 160 -3.78 -1.07 -7.70
N ILE A 161 -2.46 -1.06 -7.73
CA ILE A 161 -1.57 -2.21 -7.69
C ILE A 161 -0.91 -2.21 -6.32
N LEU A 162 -1.21 -3.22 -5.50
CA LEU A 162 -0.64 -3.35 -4.17
C LEU A 162 0.67 -4.14 -4.28
N ILE A 163 1.79 -3.48 -3.98
CA ILE A 163 3.13 -4.05 -4.18
C ILE A 163 3.68 -4.60 -2.87
N SER A 164 3.37 -3.95 -1.76
CA SER A 164 3.65 -4.48 -0.43
C SER A 164 2.45 -4.29 0.49
N SER A 165 1.76 -5.38 0.79
CA SER A 165 0.91 -5.49 1.98
C SER A 165 1.30 -6.72 2.75
N ALA A 166 2.05 -6.51 3.83
CA ALA A 166 2.28 -7.40 4.98
C ALA A 166 2.68 -8.89 4.76
N ILE A 167 2.57 -9.48 3.57
CA ILE A 167 2.58 -10.94 3.39
C ILE A 167 3.47 -11.41 2.21
N ASP A 168 3.73 -10.59 1.17
CA ASP A 168 4.41 -11.08 -0.06
C ASP A 168 5.65 -10.27 -0.55
N LEU A 169 6.32 -9.54 0.34
CA LEU A 169 7.77 -9.30 0.15
C LEU A 169 8.49 -10.51 0.76
N PRO A 170 9.68 -10.94 0.28
CA PRO A 170 10.26 -12.22 0.67
C PRO A 170 10.17 -12.40 2.20
N PRO A 171 9.56 -13.49 2.73
CA PRO A 171 8.89 -13.52 4.04
C PRO A 171 9.79 -13.41 5.29
N THR A 172 11.00 -12.88 5.18
CA THR A 172 11.94 -12.69 6.30
C THR A 172 12.70 -11.36 6.27
N ASP A 173 12.67 -10.60 5.17
CA ASP A 173 13.53 -9.39 4.99
C ASP A 173 12.74 -8.06 4.93
N GLY A 174 11.43 -8.08 5.24
CA GLY A 174 10.58 -6.89 5.15
C GLY A 174 10.93 -5.76 6.14
N ILE A 175 11.66 -6.09 7.20
CA ILE A 175 12.13 -5.14 8.22
C ILE A 175 13.44 -4.52 7.77
N ILE A 176 13.43 -3.19 7.67
CA ILE A 176 14.60 -2.39 7.34
C ILE A 176 15.13 -1.81 8.65
N ASN A 177 16.24 -2.34 9.15
CA ASN A 177 16.84 -1.92 10.42
C ASN A 177 18.33 -1.56 10.29
N ASN A 178 18.87 -1.63 9.08
CA ASN A 178 20.23 -1.24 8.76
C ASN A 178 20.37 -0.85 7.28
N ILE A 179 21.54 -0.32 6.90
CA ILE A 179 21.81 0.15 5.52
C ILE A 179 21.74 -1.01 4.50
N GLU A 180 22.20 -2.20 4.85
CA GLU A 180 22.18 -3.36 3.95
C GLU A 180 20.74 -3.77 3.58
N SER A 181 19.85 -3.87 4.57
CA SER A 181 18.42 -4.15 4.37
C SER A 181 17.73 -3.07 3.53
N ALA A 182 18.11 -1.80 3.71
CA ALA A 182 17.63 -0.70 2.88
C ALA A 182 18.07 -0.82 1.41
N GLU A 183 19.34 -1.18 1.16
CA GLU A 183 19.85 -1.38 -0.20
C GLU A 183 19.25 -2.62 -0.88
N LYS A 184 19.02 -3.71 -0.12
CA LYS A 184 18.29 -4.88 -0.61
C LYS A 184 16.88 -4.50 -1.09
N PHE A 185 16.20 -3.65 -0.32
CA PHE A 185 14.88 -3.15 -0.70
C PHE A 185 14.89 -2.29 -1.98
N ILE A 186 15.83 -1.35 -2.11
CA ILE A 186 16.00 -0.54 -3.33
C ILE A 186 16.27 -1.43 -4.55
N ASN A 187 17.15 -2.42 -4.40
CA ASN A 187 17.46 -3.38 -5.47
C ASN A 187 16.24 -4.22 -5.86
N TYR A 188 15.38 -4.60 -4.90
CA TYR A 188 14.13 -5.29 -5.20
C TYR A 188 13.22 -4.42 -6.08
N LEU A 189 13.01 -3.14 -5.73
CA LEU A 189 12.19 -2.24 -6.54
C LEU A 189 12.74 -2.10 -7.95
N GLN A 190 14.06 -1.93 -8.08
CA GLN A 190 14.73 -1.81 -9.37
C GLN A 190 14.60 -3.06 -10.25
N LYS A 191 14.69 -4.26 -9.67
CA LYS A 191 14.72 -5.53 -10.42
C LYS A 191 13.34 -6.13 -10.66
N GLN A 192 12.40 -5.92 -9.75
CA GLN A 192 11.10 -6.61 -9.77
C GLN A 192 9.96 -5.67 -10.13
N LEU A 193 9.84 -4.54 -9.45
CA LEU A 193 8.68 -3.66 -9.61
C LEU A 193 8.77 -2.77 -10.85
N LEU A 194 9.83 -1.96 -10.93
CA LEU A 194 9.92 -0.88 -11.91
C LEU A 194 9.94 -1.39 -13.36
N PRO A 195 10.56 -2.54 -13.69
CA PRO A 195 10.44 -3.12 -15.03
C PRO A 195 8.99 -3.42 -15.42
N VAL A 196 8.19 -3.96 -14.51
CA VAL A 196 6.76 -4.27 -14.76
C VAL A 196 6.00 -2.98 -15.04
N LEU A 197 6.14 -1.96 -14.18
CA LEU A 197 5.47 -0.67 -14.40
C LEU A 197 5.92 0.00 -15.71
N ASN A 198 7.18 -0.17 -16.10
CA ASN A 198 7.71 0.38 -17.35
C ASN A 198 7.18 -0.29 -18.62
N GLN A 199 6.69 -1.52 -18.53
CA GLN A 199 6.04 -2.20 -19.65
C GLN A 199 4.59 -1.72 -19.86
N ILE A 200 3.98 -1.07 -18.87
CA ILE A 200 2.59 -0.63 -18.92
C ILE A 200 2.52 0.78 -19.53
N SER A 201 2.61 0.86 -20.85
CA SER A 201 2.72 2.13 -21.60
C SER A 201 1.51 2.46 -22.49
N SER A 202 0.49 1.60 -22.52
CA SER A 202 -0.71 1.78 -23.35
C SER A 202 -1.92 1.14 -22.69
N VAL A 203 -3.12 1.48 -23.16
CA VAL A 203 -4.39 0.88 -22.70
C VAL A 203 -4.40 -0.65 -22.87
N ILE A 204 -3.83 -1.14 -23.99
CA ILE A 204 -3.66 -2.57 -24.27
C ILE A 204 -2.71 -3.22 -23.25
N ALA A 205 -1.59 -2.56 -22.93
CA ALA A 205 -0.65 -3.07 -21.95
C ALA A 205 -1.25 -3.09 -20.53
N VAL A 206 -2.06 -2.09 -20.17
CA VAL A 206 -2.79 -2.07 -18.90
C VAL A 206 -3.77 -3.24 -18.84
N ASP A 207 -4.61 -3.41 -19.86
CA ASP A 207 -5.59 -4.48 -19.91
C ASP A 207 -4.91 -5.86 -19.84
N ASN A 208 -3.91 -6.11 -20.69
CA ASN A 208 -3.13 -7.35 -20.65
C ASN A 208 -2.54 -7.62 -19.26
N PHE A 209 -2.04 -6.58 -18.58
CA PHE A 209 -1.51 -6.71 -17.23
C PHE A 209 -2.62 -7.04 -16.22
N ILE A 210 -3.67 -6.22 -16.08
CA ILE A 210 -4.70 -6.37 -15.04
C ILE A 210 -5.58 -7.61 -15.22
N GLN A 211 -5.68 -8.15 -16.43
CA GLN A 211 -6.39 -9.41 -16.71
C GLN A 211 -5.49 -10.66 -16.59
N SER A 212 -4.19 -10.48 -16.34
CA SER A 212 -3.25 -11.60 -16.19
C SER A 212 -3.26 -12.18 -14.77
N GLY A 213 -2.64 -13.36 -14.62
CA GLY A 213 -2.34 -13.98 -13.34
C GLY A 213 -1.04 -13.49 -12.69
N HIS A 214 -0.58 -12.27 -13.01
CA HIS A 214 0.65 -11.73 -12.44
C HIS A 214 0.52 -11.50 -10.92
N PRO A 215 1.54 -11.75 -10.08
CA PRO A 215 1.41 -11.62 -8.61
C PRO A 215 0.87 -10.26 -8.13
N TYR A 216 1.26 -9.17 -8.80
CA TYR A 216 0.81 -7.81 -8.50
C TYR A 216 -0.64 -7.50 -8.95
N THR A 217 -1.32 -8.39 -9.66
CA THR A 217 -2.72 -8.19 -10.08
C THR A 217 -3.71 -8.74 -9.08
N SER A 218 -3.25 -9.41 -8.00
CA SER A 218 -4.09 -9.98 -6.94
C SER A 218 -5.10 -8.97 -6.35
N PHE A 219 -4.66 -7.73 -6.11
CA PHE A 219 -5.55 -6.68 -5.60
C PHE A 219 -6.54 -6.18 -6.67
N PRO A 220 -6.13 -5.86 -7.91
CA PRO A 220 -7.06 -5.65 -9.03
C PRO A 220 -8.05 -6.80 -9.27
N THR A 221 -7.66 -8.06 -9.02
CA THR A 221 -8.50 -9.24 -9.27
C THR A 221 -9.45 -9.57 -8.13
N HIS A 222 -9.16 -9.14 -6.90
CA HIS A 222 -9.98 -9.43 -5.71
C HIS A 222 -10.60 -8.18 -5.05
N GLY A 223 -10.25 -6.99 -5.52
CA GLY A 223 -10.84 -5.72 -5.08
C GLY A 223 -12.05 -5.29 -5.92
N PHE A 224 -12.59 -4.10 -5.64
CA PHE A 224 -13.82 -3.56 -6.25
C PHE A 224 -13.62 -2.93 -7.65
N HIS A 225 -12.65 -3.42 -8.44
CA HIS A 225 -12.21 -2.80 -9.69
C HIS A 225 -12.92 -3.32 -10.95
N ALA A 226 -13.97 -4.14 -10.84
CA ALA A 226 -14.69 -4.71 -11.98
C ALA A 226 -15.11 -3.67 -13.04
N PRO A 227 -15.67 -2.49 -12.69
CA PRO A 227 -16.05 -1.50 -13.68
C PRO A 227 -14.86 -0.89 -14.43
N MET A 228 -13.73 -0.59 -13.75
CA MET A 228 -12.54 -0.12 -14.45
C MET A 228 -11.96 -1.19 -15.38
N ARG A 229 -11.89 -2.44 -14.92
CA ARG A 229 -11.34 -3.56 -15.69
C ARG A 229 -12.09 -3.77 -16.99
N ILE A 230 -13.43 -3.70 -16.98
CA ILE A 230 -14.20 -3.89 -18.21
C ILE A 230 -14.05 -2.70 -19.17
N ILE A 231 -13.92 -1.47 -18.66
CA ILE A 231 -13.66 -0.29 -19.50
C ILE A 231 -12.29 -0.42 -20.18
N PHE A 232 -11.25 -0.82 -19.44
CA PHE A 232 -9.93 -1.09 -20.04
C PHE A 232 -10.00 -2.19 -21.09
N ALA A 233 -10.68 -3.31 -20.80
CA ALA A 233 -10.85 -4.41 -21.76
C ALA A 233 -11.57 -3.95 -23.03
N ARG A 234 -12.54 -3.04 -22.90
CA ARG A 234 -13.23 -2.46 -24.05
C ARG A 234 -12.30 -1.61 -24.91
N LEU A 235 -11.65 -0.61 -24.30
CA LEU A 235 -10.77 0.31 -25.02
C LEU A 235 -9.53 -0.39 -25.59
N ALA A 236 -9.12 -1.53 -25.02
CA ALA A 236 -8.05 -2.36 -25.53
C ALA A 236 -8.48 -3.32 -26.66
N ASN A 237 -9.76 -3.32 -27.06
CA ASN A 237 -10.34 -4.29 -28.00
C ASN A 237 -10.02 -5.75 -27.59
N ASN A 238 -10.16 -6.07 -26.31
CA ASN A 238 -9.77 -7.38 -25.79
C ASN A 238 -10.66 -8.48 -26.41
N PRO A 239 -10.08 -9.50 -27.09
CA PRO A 239 -10.86 -10.56 -27.74
C PRO A 239 -11.63 -11.47 -26.75
N LYS A 240 -11.36 -11.34 -25.45
CA LYS A 240 -12.06 -12.06 -24.38
C LYS A 240 -13.12 -11.20 -23.68
N TYR A 241 -13.45 -10.02 -24.20
CA TYR A 241 -14.36 -9.06 -23.57
C TYR A 241 -15.66 -9.68 -23.06
N ASP A 242 -16.39 -10.43 -23.89
CA ASP A 242 -17.66 -11.06 -23.48
C ASP A 242 -17.50 -12.09 -22.35
N LYS A 243 -16.40 -12.83 -22.38
CA LYS A 243 -16.06 -13.79 -21.30
C LYS A 243 -15.71 -13.04 -20.02
N LEU A 244 -15.00 -11.92 -20.13
CA LEU A 244 -14.65 -11.06 -18.99
C LEU A 244 -15.90 -10.48 -18.32
N ILE A 245 -16.93 -10.05 -19.06
CA ILE A 245 -18.19 -9.57 -18.45
C ILE A 245 -18.73 -10.61 -17.47
N THR A 246 -18.93 -11.83 -17.95
CA THR A 246 -19.49 -12.92 -17.14
C THR A 246 -18.61 -13.26 -15.94
N GLN A 247 -17.29 -13.30 -16.15
CA GLN A 247 -16.32 -13.60 -15.09
C GLN A 247 -16.30 -12.52 -14.00
N LEU A 248 -16.21 -11.24 -14.39
CA LEU A 248 -16.16 -10.12 -13.46
C LEU A 248 -17.46 -10.02 -12.67
N GLU A 249 -18.60 -10.28 -13.32
CA GLU A 249 -19.88 -10.28 -12.64
C GLU A 249 -20.01 -11.40 -11.61
N ARG A 250 -19.66 -12.63 -11.97
CA ARG A 250 -19.86 -13.79 -11.09
C ARG A 250 -18.80 -13.93 -10.01
N ASP A 251 -17.53 -13.72 -10.37
CA ASP A 251 -16.40 -14.22 -9.58
C ASP A 251 -15.67 -13.12 -8.79
N MET A 252 -15.99 -11.83 -9.00
CA MET A 252 -15.35 -10.75 -8.26
C MET A 252 -16.11 -10.34 -7.00
N ASN A 253 -15.33 -9.88 -6.01
CA ASN A 253 -15.84 -9.08 -4.90
C ASN A 253 -16.12 -7.66 -5.39
N TRP A 254 -17.37 -7.21 -5.26
CA TRP A 254 -17.80 -5.89 -5.66
C TRP A 254 -17.53 -4.81 -4.61
N GLY A 255 -17.29 -5.21 -3.35
CA GLY A 255 -16.92 -4.29 -2.26
C GLY A 255 -17.84 -3.07 -2.17
N ALA A 256 -17.25 -1.87 -2.17
CA ALA A 256 -18.00 -0.61 -2.15
C ALA A 256 -18.91 -0.37 -3.38
N ASN A 257 -18.77 -1.17 -4.44
CA ASN A 257 -19.62 -1.10 -5.63
C ASN A 257 -20.81 -2.07 -5.60
N ASP A 258 -20.95 -2.92 -4.57
CA ASP A 258 -21.99 -3.94 -4.54
C ASP A 258 -23.40 -3.34 -4.55
N GLU A 259 -23.61 -2.23 -3.83
CA GLU A 259 -24.90 -1.54 -3.78
C GLU A 259 -25.32 -0.93 -5.14
N PHE A 260 -24.36 -0.55 -5.98
CA PHE A 260 -24.60 0.03 -7.30
C PHE A 260 -24.61 -1.02 -8.41
N ARG A 261 -24.17 -2.24 -8.13
CA ARG A 261 -23.97 -3.29 -9.14
C ARG A 261 -25.23 -3.53 -9.96
N ALA A 262 -26.38 -3.75 -9.30
CA ALA A 262 -27.62 -4.12 -9.99
C ALA A 262 -28.14 -3.02 -10.95
N THR A 263 -27.84 -1.75 -10.68
CA THR A 263 -28.36 -0.60 -11.42
C THR A 263 -27.35 -0.02 -12.41
N GLU A 264 -26.07 0.08 -12.03
CA GLU A 264 -25.03 0.76 -12.80
C GLU A 264 -24.27 -0.20 -13.73
N TRP A 265 -24.07 -1.47 -13.35
CA TRP A 265 -23.36 -2.43 -14.20
C TRP A 265 -24.03 -2.62 -15.57
N PRO A 266 -25.36 -2.87 -15.67
CA PRO A 266 -26.01 -3.01 -16.97
C PRO A 266 -25.94 -1.72 -17.82
N LYS A 267 -25.99 -0.55 -17.18
CA LYS A 267 -25.86 0.75 -17.87
C LYS A 267 -24.46 0.90 -18.48
N LEU A 268 -23.43 0.54 -17.72
CA LEU A 268 -22.04 0.57 -18.19
C LEU A 268 -21.86 -0.35 -19.40
N LEU A 269 -22.31 -1.60 -19.33
CA LEU A 269 -22.19 -2.55 -20.44
C LEU A 269 -22.89 -2.04 -21.71
N LYS A 270 -24.09 -1.48 -21.58
CA LYS A 270 -24.84 -0.88 -22.69
C LYS A 270 -24.13 0.35 -23.26
N TYR A 271 -23.48 1.16 -22.43
CA TYR A 271 -22.69 2.30 -22.87
C TYR A 271 -21.47 1.82 -23.69
N LEU A 272 -20.71 0.86 -23.16
CA LEU A 272 -19.51 0.31 -23.81
C LEU A 272 -19.82 -0.36 -25.16
N GLN A 273 -21.00 -0.98 -25.31
CA GLN A 273 -21.47 -1.50 -26.60
C GLN A 273 -21.58 -0.39 -27.67
N LYS A 274 -22.05 0.80 -27.29
CA LYS A 274 -22.20 1.93 -28.22
C LYS A 274 -20.87 2.57 -28.61
N VAL A 275 -19.89 2.58 -27.71
CA VAL A 275 -18.55 3.16 -27.98
C VAL A 275 -17.88 2.47 -29.18
N GLU A 276 -17.95 1.13 -29.30
CA GLU A 276 -17.39 0.39 -30.45
C GLU A 276 -18.11 0.70 -31.77
N SER A 277 -19.42 0.95 -31.72
CA SER A 277 -20.18 1.28 -32.93
C SER A 277 -19.82 2.66 -33.53
N LEU A 278 -19.10 3.50 -32.79
CA LEU A 278 -18.62 4.79 -33.29
C LEU A 278 -17.21 4.67 -33.90
N GLU A 279 -16.33 3.86 -33.33
CA GLU A 279 -14.96 3.66 -33.84
C GLU A 279 -14.87 2.71 -35.06
N SER A 280 -15.91 1.91 -35.31
CA SER A 280 -15.98 0.98 -36.45
C SER A 280 -16.61 1.58 -37.72
N ASN A 281 -17.00 2.86 -37.68
CA ASN A 281 -17.63 3.59 -38.78
C ASN A 281 -16.74 4.71 -39.36
N ASP A 282 -15.48 4.82 -38.91
CA ASP A 282 -14.43 5.69 -39.48
C ASP A 282 -13.36 4.84 -40.21
#